data_AF-A0A1G7PVF6-F1
#
_entry.id   AF-A0A1G7PVF6-F1
#
_cell.length_a   1.000
_cell.length_b   1.000
_cell.length_c   1.000
_cell.angle_alpha   90.00
_cell.angle_beta   90.00
_cell.angle_gamma   90.00
#
_symmetry.space_group_name_H-M   'P 1'
#
loop_
_entity.id
_entity.type
_entity.pdbx_description
1 polymer ?
#
loop_
_entity_poly.entity_id
_entity_poly.type
_entity_poly.pdbx_seq_one_letter_code
_entity_poly.pdbx_strand_id
1 'polypeptide(L)'
;MSNEPTDTEPTHDEFTPGPDEVDYPSTLRITSLPAEQAQQAAIERAEQWEDGEEVPHVVNFEDRARLRQLLTDRRMELLEEVMEQPPESIRALADHLDRDVHDVHDDLHLLAEYDIIHFEKDGRAKKPYVPYDTVRIEVEFGLPRGEGSESAASA
;
A
#
# COMPACT_ATOMS: atom_id res chain seq x y z
N MET A 1 26.26 39.28 -3.15
CA MET A 1 24.90 38.71 -3.10
C MET A 1 25.10 37.21 -3.07
N SER A 2 24.91 36.62 -1.89
CA SER A 2 25.12 35.19 -1.66
C SER A 2 23.95 34.44 -2.28
N ASN A 3 24.23 33.49 -3.18
CA ASN A 3 23.24 32.50 -3.58
C ASN A 3 23.34 31.34 -2.58
N GLU A 4 22.29 31.16 -1.78
CA GLU A 4 22.04 29.92 -1.05
C GLU A 4 21.78 28.78 -2.05
N PRO A 5 22.31 27.57 -1.83
CA PRO A 5 21.82 26.40 -2.53
C PRO A 5 20.46 26.03 -1.92
N THR A 6 19.42 26.03 -2.74
CA THR A 6 18.11 25.48 -2.34
C THR A 6 18.28 23.98 -2.17
N ASP A 7 18.45 23.57 -0.92
CA ASP A 7 18.33 22.18 -0.47
C ASP A 7 16.87 21.78 -0.66
N THR A 8 16.52 21.38 -1.88
CA THR A 8 15.22 20.80 -2.16
C THR A 8 15.39 19.33 -1.88
N GLU A 9 14.92 18.88 -0.71
CA GLU A 9 14.73 17.46 -0.47
C GLU A 9 13.99 16.87 -1.68
N PRO A 10 14.48 15.78 -2.28
CA PRO A 10 13.80 15.15 -3.39
C PRO A 10 12.39 14.78 -2.91
N THR A 11 11.39 15.40 -3.52
CA THR A 11 9.99 15.03 -3.26
C THR A 11 9.81 13.57 -3.67
N HIS A 12 8.96 12.81 -2.95
CA HIS A 12 8.66 11.39 -3.24
C HIS A 12 8.34 11.11 -4.73
N ASP A 13 7.89 12.14 -5.47
CA ASP A 13 7.70 12.18 -6.93
C ASP A 13 8.98 11.97 -7.80
N GLU A 14 10.19 12.05 -7.25
CA GLU A 14 11.45 11.88 -8.02
C GLU A 14 11.94 10.43 -8.10
N PHE A 15 11.42 9.52 -7.27
CA PHE A 15 11.78 8.10 -7.27
C PHE A 15 10.55 7.19 -7.37
N THR A 16 9.59 7.54 -8.23
CA THR A 16 8.54 6.59 -8.62
C THR A 16 9.04 5.89 -9.88
N PRO A 17 9.54 4.64 -9.79
CA PRO A 17 9.93 3.90 -10.99
C PRO A 17 8.71 3.75 -11.90
N GLY A 18 8.96 3.75 -13.21
CA GLY A 18 7.91 3.49 -14.19
C GLY A 18 7.28 2.10 -13.96
N PRO A 19 6.03 1.87 -14.43
CA PRO A 19 5.35 0.57 -14.29
C PRO A 19 6.17 -0.60 -14.85
N ASP A 20 7.01 -0.35 -15.85
CA ASP A 20 7.87 -1.36 -16.48
C ASP A 20 9.28 -1.48 -15.86
N GLU A 21 9.62 -0.62 -14.89
CA GLU A 21 10.97 -0.57 -14.30
C GLU A 21 11.12 -1.46 -13.06
N VAL A 22 10.02 -1.85 -12.43
CA VAL A 22 9.98 -2.73 -11.25
C VAL A 22 9.02 -3.88 -11.52
N ASP A 23 9.51 -5.10 -11.33
CA ASP A 23 8.68 -6.30 -11.36
C ASP A 23 7.98 -6.44 -10.00
N TYR A 24 6.72 -6.03 -9.95
CA TYR A 24 5.90 -6.16 -8.74
C TYR A 24 5.30 -7.56 -8.66
N PRO A 25 5.22 -8.17 -7.46
CA PRO A 25 4.51 -9.44 -7.32
C PRO A 25 3.03 -9.25 -7.65
N SER A 26 2.39 -10.29 -8.18
CA SER A 26 0.98 -10.24 -8.61
C SER A 26 0.00 -9.82 -7.49
N THR A 27 0.36 -10.07 -6.22
CA THR A 27 -0.52 -9.81 -5.08
C THR A 27 0.08 -8.80 -4.11
N LEU A 28 -0.71 -7.78 -3.80
CA LEU A 28 -0.55 -6.94 -2.61
C LEU A 28 -1.40 -7.50 -1.47
N ARG A 29 -0.80 -7.67 -0.30
CA ARG A 29 -1.47 -8.09 0.94
C ARG A 29 -1.42 -6.99 1.99
N ILE A 30 -2.58 -6.46 2.34
CA ILE A 30 -2.76 -5.47 3.41
C ILE A 30 -3.12 -6.21 4.70
N THR A 31 -2.28 -6.08 5.72
CA THR A 31 -2.46 -6.76 7.02
C THR A 31 -2.60 -5.76 8.17
N SER A 32 -3.14 -6.21 9.31
CA SER A 32 -3.07 -5.47 10.58
C SER A 32 -2.59 -6.38 11.71
N LEU A 33 -1.28 -6.51 11.80
CA LEU A 33 -0.57 -7.29 12.81
C LEU A 33 0.21 -6.35 13.74
N PRO A 34 0.37 -6.73 15.03
CA PRO A 34 1.33 -6.07 15.92
C PRO A 34 2.75 -6.09 15.35
N ALA A 35 3.56 -5.08 15.70
CA ALA A 35 4.92 -4.89 15.20
C ALA A 35 5.78 -6.15 15.23
N GLU A 36 5.79 -6.90 16.33
CA GLU A 36 6.59 -8.12 16.49
C GLU A 36 6.16 -9.22 15.51
N GLN A 37 4.84 -9.41 15.34
CA GLN A 37 4.30 -10.42 14.43
C GLN A 37 4.53 -10.01 12.97
N ALA A 38 4.39 -8.72 12.65
CA ALA A 38 4.66 -8.19 11.32
C ALA A 38 6.14 -8.36 10.93
N GLN A 39 7.07 -8.10 11.87
CA GLN A 39 8.51 -8.32 11.67
C GLN A 39 8.82 -9.80 11.45
N GLN A 40 8.28 -10.69 12.29
CA GLN A 40 8.49 -12.13 12.13
C GLN A 40 7.95 -12.63 10.79
N ALA A 41 6.74 -12.23 10.41
CA ALA A 41 6.15 -12.57 9.11
C ALA A 41 6.92 -11.97 7.92
N ALA A 42 7.68 -10.89 8.12
CA ALA A 42 8.56 -10.32 7.10
C ALA A 42 9.84 -11.12 6.93
N ILE A 43 10.43 -11.61 8.02
CA ILE A 43 11.60 -12.50 7.98
C ILE A 43 11.24 -13.81 7.27
N GLU A 44 10.15 -14.46 7.67
CA GLU A 44 9.70 -15.74 7.06
C GLU A 44 9.46 -15.59 5.55
N ARG A 45 8.95 -14.43 5.12
CA ARG A 45 8.74 -14.15 3.71
C ARG A 45 10.06 -13.92 2.96
N ALA A 46 11.03 -13.27 3.58
CA ALA A 46 12.34 -13.10 2.98
C ALA A 46 13.03 -14.46 2.78
N GLU A 47 12.92 -15.37 3.75
CA GLU A 47 13.43 -16.74 3.64
C GLU A 47 12.75 -17.50 2.48
N GLN A 48 11.42 -17.46 2.39
CA GLN A 48 10.67 -18.06 1.26
C GLN A 48 11.13 -17.51 -0.09
N TRP A 49 11.34 -16.20 -0.18
CA TRP A 49 11.83 -15.58 -1.41
C TRP A 49 13.25 -16.01 -1.77
N GLU A 50 14.15 -16.13 -0.79
CA GLU A 50 15.51 -16.66 -0.98
C GLU A 50 15.48 -18.12 -1.47
N ASP A 51 14.48 -18.90 -1.04
CA ASP A 51 14.23 -20.26 -1.50
C ASP A 51 13.57 -20.33 -2.89
N GLY A 52 13.30 -19.17 -3.51
CA GLY A 52 12.74 -19.05 -4.86
C GLY A 52 11.21 -19.15 -4.92
N GLU A 53 10.52 -19.02 -3.80
CA GLU A 53 9.07 -18.95 -3.74
C GLU A 53 8.56 -17.57 -4.13
N GLU A 54 7.39 -17.52 -4.78
CA GLU A 54 6.69 -16.26 -5.03
C GLU A 54 6.09 -15.74 -3.72
N VAL A 55 6.42 -14.50 -3.39
CA VAL A 55 5.93 -13.84 -2.18
C VAL A 55 5.16 -12.56 -2.50
N PRO A 56 4.05 -12.27 -1.79
CA PRO A 56 3.30 -11.06 -2.03
C PRO A 56 4.05 -9.83 -1.51
N HIS A 57 3.75 -8.66 -2.08
CA HIS A 57 4.08 -7.40 -1.42
C HIS A 57 3.16 -7.25 -0.20
N VAL A 58 3.72 -6.94 0.97
CA VAL A 58 2.94 -6.82 2.21
C VAL A 58 3.06 -5.43 2.81
N VAL A 59 1.91 -4.80 3.04
CA VAL A 59 1.79 -3.54 3.78
C VAL A 59 1.06 -3.82 5.09
N ASN A 60 1.74 -3.58 6.22
CA ASN A 60 1.17 -3.83 7.55
C ASN A 60 0.77 -2.54 8.27
N PHE A 61 -0.45 -2.52 8.79
CA PHE A 61 -1.01 -1.45 9.61
C PHE A 61 -1.06 -1.86 11.09
N GLU A 62 -0.09 -1.40 11.87
CA GLU A 62 -0.13 -1.57 13.34
C GLU A 62 -1.32 -0.83 13.96
N ASP A 63 -1.62 0.37 13.44
CA ASP A 63 -2.75 1.18 13.86
C ASP A 63 -4.00 0.85 13.04
N ARG A 64 -4.96 0.18 13.69
CA ARG A 64 -6.26 -0.16 13.09
C ARG A 64 -7.06 1.08 12.67
N ALA A 65 -6.83 2.24 13.28
CA ALA A 65 -7.50 3.48 12.86
C ALA A 65 -7.04 3.90 11.45
N ARG A 66 -5.74 3.76 11.13
CA ARG A 66 -5.22 4.04 9.78
C ARG A 66 -5.75 3.06 8.75
N LEU A 67 -5.81 1.77 9.09
CA LEU A 67 -6.42 0.79 8.19
C LEU A 67 -7.88 1.16 7.87
N ARG A 68 -8.68 1.55 8.88
CA ARG A 68 -10.07 1.97 8.64
C ARG A 68 -10.18 3.23 7.79
N GLN A 69 -9.21 4.14 7.89
CA GLN A 69 -9.16 5.32 7.02
C GLN A 69 -8.87 4.91 5.57
N LEU A 70 -8.15 3.83 5.32
CA LEU A 70 -7.91 3.33 3.97
C LEU A 70 -9.14 2.63 3.37
N LEU A 71 -9.84 1.83 4.21
CA LEU A 71 -10.92 0.93 3.81
C LEU A 71 -12.31 1.58 3.75
N THR A 72 -12.39 2.85 3.35
CA THR A 72 -13.71 3.48 3.13
C THR A 72 -14.31 3.01 1.82
N ASP A 73 -15.63 2.87 1.76
CA ASP A 73 -16.35 2.46 0.54
C ASP A 73 -15.89 3.25 -0.70
N ARG A 74 -15.73 4.57 -0.54
CA ARG A 74 -15.27 5.46 -1.60
C ARG A 74 -13.89 5.11 -2.14
N ARG A 75 -12.96 4.71 -1.28
CA ARG A 75 -11.59 4.36 -1.67
C ARG A 75 -11.51 2.97 -2.27
N MET A 76 -12.34 2.04 -1.78
CA MET A 76 -12.43 0.71 -2.37
C MET A 76 -13.00 0.79 -3.79
N GLU A 77 -14.06 1.57 -4.00
CA GLU A 77 -14.62 1.84 -5.35
C GLU A 77 -13.59 2.52 -6.27
N LEU A 78 -12.84 3.50 -5.75
CA LEU A 78 -11.78 4.17 -6.53
C LEU A 78 -10.66 3.20 -6.90
N LEU A 79 -10.24 2.34 -5.96
CA LEU A 79 -9.20 1.33 -6.21
C LEU A 79 -9.66 0.31 -7.25
N GLU A 80 -10.88 -0.21 -7.12
CA GLU A 80 -11.50 -1.12 -8.09
C GLU A 80 -11.55 -0.48 -9.49
N GLU A 81 -12.00 0.77 -9.60
CA GLU A 81 -12.06 1.49 -10.88
C GLU A 81 -10.67 1.65 -11.51
N VAL A 82 -9.64 2.00 -10.74
CA VAL A 82 -8.27 2.13 -11.26
C VAL A 82 -7.72 0.77 -11.72
N MET A 83 -8.08 -0.34 -11.06
CA MET A 83 -7.67 -1.68 -11.47
C MET A 83 -8.42 -2.16 -12.72
N GLU A 84 -9.72 -1.90 -12.83
CA GLU A 84 -10.54 -2.34 -13.96
C GLU A 84 -10.33 -1.48 -15.21
N GLN A 85 -10.19 -0.17 -15.03
CA GLN A 85 -10.09 0.83 -16.08
C GLN A 85 -9.00 1.86 -15.73
N PRO A 86 -7.71 1.55 -15.95
CA PRO A 86 -6.62 2.47 -15.67
C PRO A 86 -6.82 3.85 -16.32
N PRO A 87 -6.93 4.94 -15.55
CA PRO A 87 -7.34 6.23 -16.08
C PRO A 87 -6.15 7.02 -16.66
N GLU A 88 -6.43 7.81 -17.68
CA GLU A 88 -5.43 8.68 -18.34
C GLU A 88 -4.95 9.85 -17.47
N SER A 89 -5.65 10.15 -16.37
CA SER A 89 -5.23 11.13 -15.35
C SER A 89 -6.14 11.10 -14.12
N ILE A 90 -5.72 11.75 -13.04
CA ILE A 90 -6.57 12.02 -11.86
C ILE A 90 -7.91 12.68 -12.23
N ARG A 91 -7.91 13.63 -13.19
CA ARG A 91 -9.15 14.30 -13.63
C ARG A 91 -10.08 13.37 -14.37
N ALA A 92 -9.53 12.53 -15.25
CA ALA A 92 -10.33 11.55 -15.98
C ALA A 92 -11.02 10.56 -15.03
N LEU A 93 -10.32 10.12 -13.98
CA LEU A 93 -10.89 9.26 -12.94
C LEU A 93 -12.01 9.98 -12.17
N ALA A 94 -11.80 11.24 -11.78
CA ALA A 94 -12.80 12.03 -11.08
C ALA A 94 -14.06 12.26 -11.91
N ASP A 95 -13.91 12.55 -13.21
CA ASP A 95 -15.01 12.69 -14.15
C ASP A 95 -15.78 11.36 -14.32
N HIS A 96 -15.07 10.22 -14.35
CA HIS A 96 -15.71 8.89 -14.45
C HIS A 96 -16.52 8.53 -13.20
N LEU A 97 -15.98 8.82 -12.01
CA LEU A 97 -16.61 8.54 -10.73
C LEU A 97 -17.69 9.56 -10.33
N ASP A 98 -17.89 10.64 -11.11
CA ASP A 98 -18.73 11.80 -10.76
C ASP A 98 -18.37 12.39 -9.38
N ARG A 99 -17.07 12.61 -9.16
CA ARG A 99 -16.50 13.08 -7.87
C ARG A 99 -15.68 14.35 -8.03
N ASP A 100 -15.50 15.06 -6.91
CA ASP A 100 -14.61 16.22 -6.87
C ASP A 100 -13.15 15.79 -7.08
N VAL A 101 -12.43 16.53 -7.92
CA VAL A 101 -11.03 16.24 -8.28
C VAL A 101 -10.10 16.32 -7.07
N HIS A 102 -10.36 17.21 -6.11
CA HIS A 102 -9.57 17.34 -4.89
C HIS A 102 -9.73 16.10 -4.01
N ASP A 103 -10.96 15.62 -3.82
CA ASP A 103 -11.22 14.41 -3.03
C ASP A 103 -10.55 13.18 -3.66
N VAL A 104 -10.64 13.03 -4.99
CA VAL A 104 -9.98 11.93 -5.71
C VAL A 104 -8.46 12.05 -5.65
N HIS A 105 -7.92 13.26 -5.76
CA HIS A 105 -6.50 13.51 -5.60
C HIS A 105 -6.02 13.06 -4.22
N ASP A 106 -6.69 13.48 -3.15
CA ASP A 106 -6.33 13.15 -1.77
C ASP A 106 -6.41 11.64 -1.52
N ASP A 107 -7.47 10.99 -2.01
CA ASP A 107 -7.64 9.55 -1.88
C ASP A 107 -6.54 8.77 -2.63
N LEU A 108 -6.18 9.19 -3.84
CA LEU A 108 -5.08 8.58 -4.61
C LEU A 108 -3.72 8.77 -3.92
N HIS A 109 -3.44 9.96 -3.37
CA HIS A 109 -2.17 10.20 -2.68
C HIS A 109 -2.07 9.44 -1.36
N LEU A 110 -3.19 9.28 -0.65
CA LEU A 110 -3.23 8.43 0.53
C LEU A 110 -2.93 6.97 0.17
N LEU A 111 -3.52 6.44 -0.91
CA LEU A 111 -3.23 5.08 -1.38
C LEU A 111 -1.77 4.93 -1.85
N ALA A 112 -1.21 5.96 -2.46
CA ALA A 112 0.19 5.99 -2.88
C ALA A 112 1.18 6.04 -1.71
N GLU A 113 0.83 6.67 -0.58
CA GLU A 113 1.64 6.64 0.65
C GLU A 113 1.88 5.21 1.17
N TYR A 114 0.99 4.27 0.81
CA TYR A 114 1.07 2.87 1.20
C TYR A 114 1.47 1.94 0.05
N ASP A 115 2.04 2.47 -1.05
CA ASP A 115 2.46 1.70 -2.23
C ASP A 115 1.34 0.85 -2.85
N ILE A 116 0.09 1.28 -2.71
CA ILE A 116 -1.08 0.60 -3.29
C ILE A 116 -1.32 1.11 -4.71
N ILE A 117 -1.15 2.42 -4.90
CA ILE A 117 -1.25 3.10 -6.18
C ILE A 117 0.08 3.78 -6.46
N HIS A 118 0.50 3.70 -7.72
CA HIS A 118 1.66 4.40 -8.22
C HIS A 118 1.23 5.40 -9.30
N PHE A 119 2.09 6.37 -9.58
CA PHE A 119 1.83 7.36 -10.61
C PHE A 119 2.89 7.24 -11.71
N GLU A 120 2.42 7.08 -12.94
CA GLU A 120 3.25 7.24 -14.11
C GLU A 120 3.19 8.70 -14.59
N LYS A 121 4.34 9.27 -14.92
CA LYS A 121 4.42 10.60 -15.56
C LYS A 121 4.26 10.45 -17.06
N ASP A 122 3.08 10.77 -17.59
CA ASP A 122 2.86 10.94 -19.02
C ASP A 122 2.76 12.44 -19.35
N GLY A 123 3.91 13.01 -19.74
CA GLY A 123 4.05 14.43 -20.03
C GLY A 123 3.78 15.31 -18.80
N ARG A 124 2.60 15.95 -18.75
CA ARG A 124 2.16 16.80 -17.63
C ARG A 124 1.11 16.13 -16.74
N ALA A 125 0.57 14.99 -17.15
CA ALA A 125 -0.44 14.28 -16.40
C ALA A 125 0.22 13.23 -15.50
N LYS A 126 -0.34 13.06 -14.29
CA LYS A 126 -0.06 11.91 -13.42
C LYS A 126 -1.14 10.86 -13.69
N LYS A 127 -0.72 9.71 -14.20
CA LYS A 127 -1.58 8.56 -14.46
C LYS A 127 -1.51 7.62 -13.25
N PRO A 128 -2.56 7.52 -12.42
CA PRO A 128 -2.56 6.54 -11.34
C PRO A 128 -2.74 5.14 -11.92
N TYR A 129 -2.00 4.18 -11.38
CA TYR A 129 -2.14 2.76 -11.72
C TYR A 129 -1.87 1.89 -10.48
N VAL A 130 -2.38 0.66 -10.50
CA VAL A 130 -2.13 -0.35 -9.46
C VAL A 130 -1.22 -1.42 -10.08
N PRO A 131 0.00 -1.65 -9.57
CA PRO A 131 0.95 -2.59 -10.16
C PRO A 131 0.69 -4.06 -9.78
N TYR A 132 -0.48 -4.34 -9.20
CA TYR A 132 -0.84 -5.66 -8.69
C TYR A 132 -2.08 -6.16 -9.41
N ASP A 133 -2.12 -7.47 -9.70
CA ASP A 133 -3.31 -8.13 -10.22
C ASP A 133 -4.39 -8.29 -9.13
N THR A 134 -3.97 -8.39 -7.87
CA THR A 134 -4.88 -8.62 -6.74
C THR A 134 -4.45 -7.83 -5.51
N VAL A 135 -5.38 -7.09 -4.93
CA VAL A 135 -5.24 -6.48 -3.59
C VAL A 135 -6.06 -7.31 -2.59
N ARG A 136 -5.39 -7.92 -1.62
CA ARG A 136 -6.02 -8.73 -0.57
C ARG A 136 -5.90 -8.05 0.78
N ILE A 137 -7.02 -7.92 1.49
CA ILE A 137 -7.06 -7.36 2.84
C ILE A 137 -7.33 -8.48 3.83
N GLU A 138 -6.44 -8.63 4.81
CA GLU A 138 -6.53 -9.65 5.86
C GLU A 138 -6.57 -8.98 7.24
N VAL A 139 -7.70 -9.15 7.93
CA VAL A 139 -7.90 -8.64 9.29
C VAL A 139 -8.27 -9.79 10.19
N GLU A 140 -7.42 -10.07 11.18
CA GLU A 140 -7.68 -11.10 12.19
C GLU A 140 -8.23 -10.48 13.48
N PHE A 141 -9.26 -11.14 14.03
CA PHE A 141 -9.77 -10.90 15.38
C PHE A 141 -9.69 -12.20 16.17
N GLY A 142 -8.84 -12.23 17.18
CA GLY A 142 -8.67 -13.38 18.06
C GLY A 142 -8.79 -12.96 19.53
N LEU A 143 -9.24 -13.89 20.38
CA LEU A 143 -8.98 -13.76 21.82
C LEU A 143 -7.47 -13.88 22.03
N PRO A 144 -6.86 -13.09 22.94
CA PRO A 144 -5.48 -13.34 23.33
C PRO A 144 -5.42 -14.79 23.81
N ARG A 145 -4.65 -15.64 23.12
CA ARG A 145 -4.32 -16.95 23.66
C ARG A 145 -3.57 -16.66 24.95
N GLY A 146 -4.21 -16.90 26.09
CA GLY A 146 -3.55 -16.82 27.38
C GLY A 146 -2.30 -17.68 27.27
N GLU A 147 -1.14 -17.07 27.50
CA GLU A 147 0.10 -17.81 27.66
C GLU A 147 -0.14 -18.81 28.78
N GLY A 148 -0.36 -20.07 28.38
CA GLY A 148 -0.47 -21.19 29.29
C GLY A 148 0.88 -21.39 29.95
N SER A 149 1.14 -20.63 31.01
CA SER A 149 2.11 -21.01 32.02
C SER A 149 1.52 -22.19 32.81
N GLU A 150 1.44 -23.35 32.16
CA GLU A 150 1.46 -24.63 32.86
C GLU A 150 2.90 -24.90 33.31
N SER A 151 3.40 -24.07 34.22
CA SER A 151 4.48 -24.45 35.12
C SER A 151 3.86 -24.91 36.43
N ALA A 152 3.30 -26.11 36.39
CA ALA A 152 2.87 -26.85 37.57
C ALA A 152 3.19 -28.34 37.38
N ALA A 153 4.48 -28.65 37.27
CA ALA A 153 4.97 -30.01 37.48
C ALA A 153 6.41 -29.98 38.00
N SER A 154 6.55 -29.91 39.33
CA SER A 154 7.51 -30.71 40.11
C SER A 154 7.24 -30.46 41.59
N ALA A 155 6.51 -31.40 42.20
CA ALA A 155 6.43 -31.63 43.63
C ALA A 155 7.01 -33.01 43.93
#